data_AF-A0A1V2PMA5-F1
#
_entry.id   AF-A0A1V2PMA5-F1
#
_cell.length_a   1.000
_cell.length_b   1.000
_cell.length_c   1.000
_cell.angle_alpha   90.00
_cell.angle_beta   90.00
_cell.angle_gamma   90.00
#
_symmetry.space_group_name_H-M   'P 1'
#
loop_
_entity.id
_entity.type
_entity.pdbx_description
1 polymer ?
#
loop_
_entity_poly.entity_id
_entity_poly.type
_entity_poly.pdbx_seq_one_letter_code
_entity_poly.pdbx_strand_id
1 'polypeptide(L)'
;MSNFESDDNDTLVSNVYSHSNWVGIVNDESDANWTAVLNEESAFNATAVVNDDSYGNDTAVVNEESAYNATSVSNDDAIGNDAAVSNDESIDNTTSVSNEDADDNVTAVVNDDAAHNDVAVSNEDADSNVTAVVNDDAAHNDVAVSNEDADDNVTAVVNDDAGHNDVAVSNEDADDNETAVVNHHATDNDVAVSNTDADDNDTAVVNHHATENASVVSNTSSSDNTTSVNNIHASHNTSVVSNLDSHDNNTAIANEHSTEATTVVSNNGSHGNDTAVMNTNATNTTTVVAGNGTHHNATTIANSGHGNTTVISNKG
;
A
#
# COMPACT_ATOMS: atom_id res chain seq x y z
N MET A 1 40.70 -39.72 -3.42
CA MET A 1 40.51 -41.10 -2.90
C MET A 1 39.12 -41.05 -2.35
N SER A 2 38.14 -41.56 -3.09
CA SER A 2 36.75 -41.55 -2.65
C SER A 2 36.66 -42.41 -1.40
N ASN A 3 36.32 -41.79 -0.28
CA ASN A 3 35.78 -42.54 0.84
C ASN A 3 34.32 -42.87 0.50
N PHE A 4 33.62 -43.63 1.33
CA PHE A 4 32.16 -43.80 1.19
C PHE A 4 31.40 -42.94 2.22
N GLU A 5 32.04 -42.70 3.37
CA GLU A 5 31.45 -42.08 4.56
C GLU A 5 32.59 -41.52 5.42
N SER A 6 32.40 -40.36 6.06
CA SER A 6 33.46 -39.72 6.85
C SER A 6 32.90 -38.76 7.90
N ASP A 7 33.22 -39.06 9.16
CA ASP A 7 32.72 -38.36 10.34
C ASP A 7 33.87 -37.67 11.09
N ASP A 8 33.58 -36.54 11.76
CA ASP A 8 34.45 -35.85 12.72
C ASP A 8 35.83 -35.39 12.17
N ASN A 9 35.87 -34.76 10.99
CA ASN A 9 37.10 -34.25 10.37
C ASN A 9 37.13 -32.73 10.24
N ASP A 10 38.34 -32.15 10.37
CA ASP A 10 38.57 -30.71 10.18
C ASP A 10 38.30 -30.24 8.73
N THR A 11 38.63 -31.07 7.74
CA THR A 11 38.38 -30.75 6.33
C THR A 11 38.32 -32.03 5.52
N LEU A 12 37.24 -32.20 4.77
CA LEU A 12 37.06 -33.28 3.81
C LEU A 12 36.90 -32.71 2.41
N VAL A 13 37.47 -33.42 1.43
CA VAL A 13 37.66 -32.89 0.06
C VAL A 13 36.79 -33.58 -0.99
N SER A 14 36.36 -34.83 -0.75
CA SER A 14 35.44 -35.52 -1.66
C SER A 14 34.93 -36.82 -1.05
N ASN A 15 33.62 -36.98 -0.94
CA ASN A 15 32.96 -38.21 -0.49
C ASN A 15 31.57 -38.37 -1.11
N VAL A 16 30.89 -39.49 -0.87
CA VAL A 16 29.45 -39.60 -1.12
C VAL A 16 28.69 -38.92 0.03
N TYR A 17 29.05 -39.22 1.28
CA TYR A 17 28.40 -38.69 2.48
C TYR A 17 29.39 -37.97 3.42
N SER A 18 29.08 -36.74 3.84
CA SER A 18 29.85 -35.97 4.84
C SER A 18 29.00 -35.61 6.06
N HIS A 19 29.42 -36.02 7.26
CA HIS A 19 28.69 -35.73 8.50
C HIS A 19 29.59 -35.10 9.58
N SER A 20 29.10 -34.07 10.28
CA SER A 20 29.76 -33.47 11.47
C SER A 20 31.20 -32.98 11.23
N ASN A 21 31.48 -32.45 10.03
CA ASN A 21 32.79 -31.93 9.66
C ASN A 21 32.83 -30.40 9.77
N TRP A 22 34.03 -29.84 9.95
CA TRP A 22 34.19 -28.38 9.93
C TRP A 22 34.07 -27.82 8.51
N VAL A 23 34.63 -28.51 7.52
CA VAL A 23 34.34 -28.24 6.10
C VAL A 23 34.12 -29.56 5.36
N GLY A 24 32.96 -29.72 4.75
CA GLY A 24 32.67 -30.74 3.74
C GLY A 24 32.74 -30.10 2.35
N ILE A 25 33.60 -30.62 1.48
CA ILE A 25 33.78 -30.12 0.10
C ILE A 25 33.48 -31.28 -0.86
N VAL A 26 32.60 -31.04 -1.84
CA VAL A 26 32.25 -31.99 -2.92
C VAL A 26 31.70 -33.32 -2.38
N ASN A 27 30.43 -33.33 -1.97
CA ASN A 27 29.73 -34.56 -1.58
C ASN A 27 28.41 -34.71 -2.32
N ASP A 28 27.90 -35.93 -2.42
CA ASP A 28 26.52 -36.12 -2.88
C ASP A 28 25.58 -35.59 -1.77
N GLU A 29 25.84 -35.95 -0.50
CA GLU A 29 25.05 -35.49 0.65
C GLU A 29 25.93 -34.96 1.80
N SER A 30 25.49 -33.88 2.44
CA SER A 30 26.22 -33.23 3.53
C SER A 30 25.33 -32.80 4.71
N ASP A 31 25.57 -33.40 5.88
CA ASP A 31 24.73 -33.19 7.06
C ASP A 31 25.52 -32.65 8.26
N ALA A 32 24.93 -31.67 8.95
CA ALA A 32 25.42 -31.15 10.23
C ALA A 32 26.88 -30.67 10.20
N ASN A 33 27.35 -30.16 9.06
CA ASN A 33 28.69 -29.59 8.92
C ASN A 33 28.65 -28.09 9.27
N TRP A 34 29.81 -27.55 9.66
CA TRP A 34 29.91 -26.09 9.82
C TRP A 34 29.84 -25.39 8.46
N THR A 35 30.47 -25.94 7.43
CA THR A 35 30.33 -25.47 6.06
C THR A 35 30.25 -26.65 5.10
N ALA A 36 29.20 -26.66 4.29
CA ALA A 36 28.99 -27.58 3.18
C ALA A 36 29.16 -26.82 1.86
N VAL A 37 30.04 -27.30 0.98
CA VAL A 37 30.36 -26.64 -0.30
C VAL A 37 30.28 -27.63 -1.46
N LEU A 38 29.57 -27.28 -2.53
CA LEU A 38 29.44 -28.08 -3.76
C LEU A 38 28.82 -29.46 -3.50
N ASN A 39 27.60 -29.52 -2.97
CA ASN A 39 26.91 -30.79 -2.74
C ASN A 39 25.63 -30.90 -3.58
N GLU A 40 25.14 -32.12 -3.81
CA GLU A 40 23.80 -32.26 -4.40
C GLU A 40 22.78 -31.91 -3.29
N GLU A 41 22.91 -32.49 -2.09
CA GLU A 41 22.07 -32.16 -0.95
C GLU A 41 22.88 -31.67 0.26
N SER A 42 22.36 -30.65 0.96
CA SER A 42 22.95 -30.11 2.18
C SER A 42 21.90 -29.85 3.26
N ALA A 43 22.03 -30.54 4.42
CA ALA A 43 21.10 -30.35 5.52
C ALA A 43 21.75 -29.99 6.86
N PHE A 44 21.08 -29.12 7.62
CA PHE A 44 21.42 -28.76 9.00
C PHE A 44 22.85 -28.22 9.19
N ASN A 45 23.41 -27.58 8.16
CA ASN A 45 24.72 -26.97 8.19
C ASN A 45 24.63 -25.52 8.71
N ALA A 46 25.71 -25.00 9.30
CA ALA A 46 25.77 -23.57 9.60
C ALA A 46 25.89 -22.72 8.32
N THR A 47 26.46 -23.27 7.25
CA THR A 47 26.45 -22.63 5.93
C THR A 47 26.48 -23.68 4.83
N ALA A 48 25.53 -23.60 3.90
CA ALA A 48 25.47 -24.37 2.67
C ALA A 48 25.76 -23.44 1.48
N VAL A 49 26.77 -23.77 0.67
CA VAL A 49 27.24 -22.93 -0.44
C VAL A 49 27.35 -23.73 -1.72
N VAL A 50 26.59 -23.34 -2.76
CA VAL A 50 26.57 -24.04 -4.05
C VAL A 50 26.11 -25.48 -3.89
N ASN A 51 24.81 -25.69 -3.73
CA ASN A 51 24.21 -27.02 -3.71
C ASN A 51 23.00 -27.08 -4.64
N ASP A 52 22.56 -28.27 -5.04
CA ASP A 52 21.28 -28.38 -5.74
C ASP A 52 20.17 -28.10 -4.70
N ASP A 53 20.16 -28.84 -3.59
CA ASP A 53 19.18 -28.70 -2.51
C ASP A 53 19.83 -28.32 -1.17
N SER A 54 19.18 -27.39 -0.46
CA SER A 54 19.61 -26.95 0.88
C SER A 54 18.45 -26.88 1.87
N TYR A 55 18.52 -27.66 2.95
CA TYR A 55 17.45 -27.81 3.94
C TYR A 55 17.90 -27.50 5.38
N GLY A 56 17.20 -26.59 6.07
CA GLY A 56 17.37 -26.44 7.51
C GLY A 56 18.73 -25.90 7.95
N ASN A 57 19.44 -25.17 7.07
CA ASN A 57 20.73 -24.55 7.34
C ASN A 57 20.55 -23.17 7.99
N ASP A 58 21.56 -22.68 8.72
CA ASP A 58 21.55 -21.28 9.19
C ASP A 58 21.67 -20.31 7.99
N THR A 59 22.41 -20.70 6.95
CA THR A 59 22.52 -19.91 5.72
C THR A 59 22.69 -20.82 4.50
N ALA A 60 21.88 -20.60 3.48
CA ALA A 60 21.95 -21.24 2.16
C ALA A 60 22.30 -20.19 1.10
N VAL A 61 23.37 -20.40 0.34
CA VAL A 61 23.88 -19.45 -0.66
C VAL A 61 24.07 -20.14 -2.00
N VAL A 62 23.42 -19.64 -3.04
CA VAL A 62 23.52 -20.14 -4.42
C VAL A 62 23.13 -21.61 -4.49
N ASN A 63 21.84 -21.91 -4.34
CA ASN A 63 21.31 -23.26 -4.52
C ASN A 63 20.17 -23.24 -5.54
N GLU A 64 19.85 -24.39 -6.12
CA GLU A 64 18.64 -24.48 -6.96
C GLU A 64 17.42 -24.39 -6.03
N GLU A 65 17.39 -25.16 -4.93
CA GLU A 65 16.34 -25.10 -3.92
C GLU A 65 16.90 -24.80 -2.51
N SER A 66 16.25 -23.88 -1.80
CA SER A 66 16.57 -23.54 -0.41
C SER A 66 15.32 -23.53 0.48
N ALA A 67 15.21 -24.55 1.32
CA ALA A 67 14.04 -24.79 2.16
C ALA A 67 14.33 -24.70 3.67
N TYR A 68 13.48 -23.98 4.40
CA TYR A 68 13.49 -23.92 5.87
C TYR A 68 14.83 -23.49 6.49
N ASN A 69 15.60 -22.65 5.79
CA ASN A 69 16.83 -22.06 6.27
C ASN A 69 16.55 -20.76 7.05
N ALA A 70 17.45 -20.35 7.93
CA ALA A 70 17.31 -19.03 8.56
C ALA A 70 17.61 -17.89 7.56
N THR A 71 18.40 -18.14 6.52
CA THR A 71 18.64 -17.19 5.44
C THR A 71 18.92 -17.93 4.14
N SER A 72 18.24 -17.57 3.05
CA SER A 72 18.51 -18.00 1.68
C SER A 72 18.94 -16.81 0.83
N VAL A 73 20.06 -16.96 0.11
CA VAL A 73 20.61 -15.91 -0.75
C VAL A 73 20.94 -16.42 -2.14
N SER A 74 20.40 -15.79 -3.18
CA SER A 74 20.72 -16.07 -4.58
C SER A 74 20.47 -17.50 -5.01
N ASN A 75 19.34 -18.05 -4.61
CA ASN A 75 18.85 -19.35 -5.04
C ASN A 75 17.81 -19.18 -6.14
N ASP A 76 17.53 -20.24 -6.89
CA ASP A 76 16.40 -20.22 -7.82
C ASP A 76 15.11 -20.21 -6.97
N ASP A 77 14.94 -21.17 -6.06
CA ASP A 77 13.79 -21.24 -5.15
C ASP A 77 14.17 -21.05 -3.67
N ALA A 78 13.43 -20.17 -2.96
CA ALA A 78 13.53 -19.97 -1.52
C ALA A 78 12.18 -20.20 -0.83
N ILE A 79 12.05 -21.32 -0.11
CA ILE A 79 10.78 -21.78 0.47
C ILE A 79 10.84 -21.85 2.01
N GLY A 80 9.94 -21.14 2.69
CA GLY A 80 9.73 -21.29 4.14
C GLY A 80 10.94 -20.88 5.00
N ASN A 81 11.78 -19.97 4.51
CA ASN A 81 12.92 -19.41 5.20
C ASN A 81 12.53 -18.20 6.07
N ASP A 82 13.35 -17.88 7.08
CA ASP A 82 13.15 -16.64 7.85
C ASP A 82 13.44 -15.40 6.96
N ALA A 83 14.42 -15.48 6.06
CA ALA A 83 14.76 -14.42 5.12
C ALA A 83 15.20 -14.99 3.77
N ALA A 84 14.60 -14.51 2.68
CA ALA A 84 14.92 -14.82 1.29
C ALA A 84 15.39 -13.55 0.57
N VAL A 85 16.65 -13.56 0.10
CA VAL A 85 17.28 -12.38 -0.51
C VAL A 85 17.83 -12.69 -1.90
N SER A 86 17.37 -11.95 -2.90
CA SER A 86 17.90 -12.01 -4.27
C SER A 86 17.84 -13.38 -4.93
N ASN A 87 16.73 -14.09 -4.70
CA ASN A 87 16.35 -15.35 -5.35
C ASN A 87 15.42 -15.08 -6.54
N ASP A 88 15.21 -16.07 -7.39
CA ASP A 88 14.22 -15.94 -8.47
C ASP A 88 12.81 -16.04 -7.85
N GLU A 89 12.51 -17.10 -7.10
CA GLU A 89 11.22 -17.28 -6.39
C GLU A 89 11.39 -17.30 -4.86
N SER A 90 10.50 -16.57 -4.14
CA SER A 90 10.43 -16.53 -2.68
C SER A 90 9.02 -16.84 -2.18
N ILE A 91 8.83 -18.02 -1.60
CA ILE A 91 7.52 -18.54 -1.18
C ILE A 91 7.48 -18.82 0.33
N ASP A 92 6.39 -18.42 1.00
CA ASP A 92 6.14 -18.73 2.42
C ASP A 92 7.24 -18.24 3.38
N ASN A 93 8.04 -17.24 2.99
CA ASN A 93 9.11 -16.72 3.84
C ASN A 93 8.59 -15.64 4.81
N THR A 94 9.29 -15.46 5.93
CA THR A 94 8.97 -14.32 6.82
C THR A 94 9.34 -12.99 6.16
N THR A 95 10.42 -12.95 5.39
CA THR A 95 10.83 -11.74 4.67
C THR A 95 11.44 -12.09 3.33
N SER A 96 10.96 -11.42 2.28
CA SER A 96 11.39 -11.52 0.90
C SER A 96 11.96 -10.16 0.46
N VAL A 97 13.21 -10.14 -0.03
CA VAL A 97 13.89 -8.90 -0.45
C VAL A 97 14.58 -9.08 -1.79
N SER A 98 14.21 -8.24 -2.77
CA SER A 98 14.89 -8.19 -4.07
C SER A 98 14.90 -9.50 -4.84
N ASN A 99 13.81 -10.27 -4.72
CA ASN A 99 13.55 -11.44 -5.54
C ASN A 99 12.79 -11.06 -6.81
N GLU A 100 12.75 -11.93 -7.83
CA GLU A 100 11.86 -11.71 -8.98
C GLU A 100 10.40 -11.85 -8.50
N ASP A 101 10.06 -12.99 -7.88
CA ASP A 101 8.71 -13.28 -7.37
C ASP A 101 8.68 -13.45 -5.85
N ALA A 102 7.69 -12.84 -5.19
CA ALA A 102 7.44 -12.96 -3.75
C ALA A 102 5.98 -13.33 -3.43
N ASP A 103 5.71 -14.61 -3.15
CA ASP A 103 4.37 -15.14 -2.87
C ASP A 103 4.20 -15.63 -1.42
N ASP A 104 3.03 -15.35 -0.82
CA ASP A 104 2.64 -15.80 0.53
C ASP A 104 3.67 -15.44 1.65
N ASN A 105 4.45 -14.36 1.48
CA ASN A 105 5.40 -13.92 2.51
C ASN A 105 4.75 -12.97 3.52
N VAL A 106 5.30 -12.91 4.73
CA VAL A 106 4.85 -11.89 5.70
C VAL A 106 5.27 -10.48 5.24
N THR A 107 6.40 -10.33 4.56
CA THR A 107 6.81 -9.04 4.01
C THR A 107 7.62 -9.23 2.73
N ALA A 108 7.21 -8.53 1.68
CA ALA A 108 7.87 -8.46 0.38
C ALA A 108 8.39 -7.02 0.14
N VAL A 109 9.70 -6.87 -0.10
CA VAL A 109 10.35 -5.57 -0.28
C VAL A 109 11.20 -5.55 -1.53
N VAL A 110 10.87 -4.64 -2.46
CA VAL A 110 11.68 -4.38 -3.67
C VAL A 110 11.82 -5.63 -4.52
N ASN A 111 10.73 -6.37 -4.74
CA ASN A 111 10.67 -7.48 -5.70
C ASN A 111 10.07 -6.97 -7.02
N ASP A 112 10.18 -7.76 -8.08
CA ASP A 112 9.45 -7.44 -9.31
C ASP A 112 7.96 -7.69 -9.06
N ASP A 113 7.57 -8.91 -8.66
CA ASP A 113 6.17 -9.25 -8.33
C ASP A 113 5.99 -9.61 -6.84
N ALA A 114 4.94 -9.08 -6.20
CA ALA A 114 4.57 -9.39 -4.81
C ALA A 114 3.09 -9.77 -4.68
N ALA A 115 2.80 -11.05 -4.46
CA ALA A 115 1.44 -11.58 -4.36
C ALA A 115 1.12 -12.18 -2.98
N HIS A 116 -0.11 -11.97 -2.50
CA HIS A 116 -0.66 -12.60 -1.29
C HIS A 116 0.15 -12.38 0.00
N ASN A 117 0.94 -11.31 0.06
CA ASN A 117 1.74 -10.99 1.23
C ASN A 117 0.92 -10.19 2.26
N ASP A 118 1.34 -10.26 3.54
CA ASP A 118 0.78 -9.35 4.55
C ASP A 118 1.18 -7.90 4.23
N VAL A 119 2.41 -7.67 3.73
CA VAL A 119 2.91 -6.35 3.36
C VAL A 119 3.79 -6.42 2.11
N ALA A 120 3.47 -5.61 1.10
CA ALA A 120 4.25 -5.39 -0.12
C ALA A 120 4.72 -3.92 -0.19
N VAL A 121 6.04 -3.70 -0.26
CA VAL A 121 6.65 -2.36 -0.31
C VAL A 121 7.61 -2.23 -1.50
N SER A 122 7.37 -1.23 -2.35
CA SER A 122 8.30 -0.86 -3.43
C SER A 122 8.59 -1.95 -4.44
N ASN A 123 7.57 -2.75 -4.79
CA ASN A 123 7.63 -3.73 -5.86
C ASN A 123 7.13 -3.13 -7.19
N GLU A 124 7.43 -3.76 -8.32
CA GLU A 124 6.82 -3.37 -9.60
C GLU A 124 5.31 -3.68 -9.53
N ASP A 125 4.93 -4.93 -9.25
CA ASP A 125 3.53 -5.34 -9.13
C ASP A 125 3.17 -5.82 -7.70
N ALA A 126 2.01 -5.42 -7.18
CA ALA A 126 1.49 -5.86 -5.88
C ALA A 126 0.01 -6.30 -5.95
N ASP A 127 -0.24 -7.61 -5.94
CA ASP A 127 -1.60 -8.18 -6.04
C ASP A 127 -2.06 -8.91 -4.77
N SER A 128 -3.30 -8.66 -4.35
CA SER A 128 -3.97 -9.39 -3.27
C SER A 128 -3.22 -9.38 -1.93
N ASN A 129 -2.45 -8.33 -1.64
CA ASN A 129 -1.76 -8.15 -0.38
C ASN A 129 -2.66 -7.45 0.66
N VAL A 130 -2.40 -7.68 1.95
CA VAL A 130 -3.11 -6.94 3.00
C VAL A 130 -2.71 -5.45 2.98
N THR A 131 -1.48 -5.12 2.62
CA THR A 131 -1.04 -3.73 2.49
C THR A 131 -0.01 -3.59 1.39
N ALA A 132 -0.27 -2.68 0.44
CA ALA A 132 0.59 -2.32 -0.68
C ALA A 132 1.02 -0.84 -0.55
N VAL A 133 2.33 -0.59 -0.51
CA VAL A 133 2.89 0.76 -0.30
C VAL A 133 3.96 1.07 -1.34
N VAL A 134 3.74 2.12 -2.13
CA VAL A 134 4.73 2.64 -3.10
C VAL A 134 5.14 1.59 -4.12
N ASN A 135 4.18 0.86 -4.70
CA ASN A 135 4.41 -0.03 -5.84
C ASN A 135 4.04 0.69 -7.15
N ASP A 136 4.55 0.21 -8.28
CA ASP A 136 4.16 0.77 -9.58
C ASP A 136 2.70 0.38 -9.86
N ASP A 137 2.38 -0.92 -9.88
CA ASP A 137 1.01 -1.44 -10.01
C ASP A 137 0.52 -2.08 -8.71
N ALA A 138 -0.74 -1.85 -8.33
CA ALA A 138 -1.34 -2.46 -7.15
C ALA A 138 -2.81 -2.85 -7.35
N ALA A 139 -3.14 -4.14 -7.21
CA ALA A 139 -4.48 -4.65 -7.42
C ALA A 139 -5.02 -5.45 -6.23
N HIS A 140 -6.33 -5.33 -5.95
CA HIS A 140 -7.06 -6.14 -4.96
C HIS A 140 -6.48 -6.12 -3.53
N ASN A 141 -5.82 -5.04 -3.12
CA ASN A 141 -5.22 -4.92 -1.80
C ASN A 141 -6.21 -4.32 -0.77
N ASP A 142 -6.11 -4.77 0.49
CA ASP A 142 -6.93 -4.25 1.61
C ASP A 142 -6.56 -2.80 2.02
N VAL A 143 -5.31 -2.40 1.74
CA VAL A 143 -4.76 -1.05 1.93
C VAL A 143 -3.78 -0.76 0.81
N ALA A 144 -4.04 0.27 0.00
CA ALA A 144 -3.12 0.77 -1.04
C ALA A 144 -2.72 2.23 -0.75
N VAL A 145 -1.41 2.50 -0.70
CA VAL A 145 -0.89 3.85 -0.42
C VAL A 145 0.20 4.22 -1.41
N SER A 146 -0.07 5.27 -2.20
CA SER A 146 0.89 5.91 -3.12
C SER A 146 1.41 4.97 -4.21
N ASN A 147 0.52 4.27 -4.93
CA ASN A 147 0.88 3.44 -6.09
C ASN A 147 0.61 4.20 -7.40
N GLU A 148 1.32 3.86 -8.49
CA GLU A 148 1.17 4.52 -9.81
C GLU A 148 -0.12 4.08 -10.47
N ASP A 149 -0.35 2.79 -10.70
CA ASP A 149 -1.61 2.22 -11.19
C ASP A 149 -2.29 1.43 -10.05
N ALA A 150 -3.58 1.66 -9.79
CA ALA A 150 -4.30 1.01 -8.70
C ALA A 150 -5.71 0.54 -9.08
N ASP A 151 -6.02 -0.75 -8.89
CA ASP A 151 -7.32 -1.36 -9.24
C ASP A 151 -7.93 -2.14 -8.06
N ASP A 152 -9.24 -1.98 -7.82
CA ASP A 152 -10.01 -2.75 -6.84
C ASP A 152 -9.44 -2.74 -5.39
N ASN A 153 -8.75 -1.67 -4.98
CA ASN A 153 -8.18 -1.55 -3.64
C ASN A 153 -9.12 -0.85 -2.66
N VAL A 154 -9.03 -1.24 -1.38
CA VAL A 154 -9.67 -0.53 -0.27
C VAL A 154 -8.58 0.19 0.53
N THR A 155 -8.85 1.37 1.08
CA THR A 155 -7.96 2.06 2.04
C THR A 155 -8.79 2.64 3.16
N ALA A 156 -8.69 2.04 4.36
CA ALA A 156 -9.40 2.50 5.56
C ALA A 156 -8.45 3.06 6.62
N VAL A 157 -8.52 4.36 6.91
CA VAL A 157 -7.72 5.04 7.94
C VAL A 157 -8.64 5.58 9.05
N VAL A 158 -8.47 5.11 10.29
CA VAL A 158 -9.24 5.57 11.46
C VAL A 158 -8.34 6.21 12.51
N ASN A 159 -8.55 7.50 12.76
CA ASN A 159 -7.90 8.29 13.78
C ASN A 159 -8.89 8.62 14.91
N ASP A 160 -8.77 7.96 16.06
CA ASP A 160 -9.58 8.23 17.26
C ASP A 160 -8.72 8.94 18.33
N ASP A 161 -9.19 10.07 18.86
CA ASP A 161 -8.49 10.91 19.85
C ASP A 161 -7.06 11.35 19.43
N ALA A 162 -6.78 11.45 18.13
CA ALA A 162 -5.45 11.74 17.59
C ALA A 162 -5.29 13.22 17.16
N GLY A 163 -4.06 13.70 17.03
CA GLY A 163 -3.83 15.02 16.44
C GLY A 163 -2.47 15.20 15.78
N HIS A 164 -2.40 16.13 14.83
CA HIS A 164 -1.24 16.36 13.95
C HIS A 164 -0.91 15.18 13.03
N ASN A 165 -1.92 14.50 12.49
CA ASN A 165 -1.74 13.41 11.54
C ASN A 165 -1.94 13.88 10.10
N ASP A 166 -1.00 13.52 9.23
CA ASP A 166 -1.11 13.71 7.79
C ASP A 166 -1.39 12.35 7.12
N VAL A 167 -2.49 12.26 6.39
CA VAL A 167 -2.84 11.10 5.55
C VAL A 167 -2.77 11.54 4.09
N ALA A 168 -1.90 10.92 3.31
CA ALA A 168 -1.80 11.14 1.87
C ALA A 168 -2.08 9.83 1.12
N VAL A 169 -3.09 9.85 0.25
CA VAL A 169 -3.41 8.77 -0.67
C VAL A 169 -3.32 9.35 -2.09
N SER A 170 -2.57 8.68 -2.95
CA SER A 170 -2.45 9.03 -4.37
C SER A 170 -2.84 7.80 -5.17
N ASN A 171 -3.78 8.01 -6.08
CA ASN A 171 -4.27 7.04 -7.05
C ASN A 171 -4.10 7.72 -8.42
N GLU A 172 -3.03 7.40 -9.13
CA GLU A 172 -2.84 7.77 -10.54
C GLU A 172 -3.39 6.61 -11.40
N ASP A 173 -3.92 6.88 -12.59
CA ASP A 173 -4.42 5.86 -13.54
C ASP A 173 -5.24 4.70 -12.90
N ALA A 174 -6.10 5.05 -11.93
CA ALA A 174 -6.67 4.11 -10.97
C ALA A 174 -8.19 3.89 -11.14
N ASP A 175 -8.65 2.65 -11.01
CA ASP A 175 -10.05 2.26 -11.23
C ASP A 175 -10.67 1.57 -9.99
N ASP A 176 -11.95 1.82 -9.72
CA ASP A 176 -12.78 1.09 -8.74
C ASP A 176 -12.27 1.04 -7.27
N ASN A 177 -11.45 2.02 -6.83
CA ASN A 177 -10.90 2.02 -5.45
C ASN A 177 -11.82 2.72 -4.42
N GLU A 178 -11.84 2.22 -3.18
CA GLU A 178 -12.56 2.81 -2.05
C GLU A 178 -11.60 3.36 -0.98
N THR A 179 -11.54 4.68 -0.81
CA THR A 179 -10.77 5.35 0.25
C THR A 179 -11.68 5.92 1.33
N ALA A 180 -11.58 5.41 2.56
CA ALA A 180 -12.31 5.89 3.73
C ALA A 180 -11.36 6.41 4.83
N VAL A 181 -11.46 7.70 5.17
CA VAL A 181 -10.70 8.31 6.27
C VAL A 181 -11.65 8.84 7.34
N VAL A 182 -11.53 8.34 8.57
CA VAL A 182 -12.37 8.74 9.71
C VAL A 182 -11.51 9.37 10.81
N ASN A 183 -11.77 10.63 11.10
CA ASN A 183 -11.20 11.38 12.22
C ASN A 183 -12.27 11.57 13.30
N HIS A 184 -12.17 10.82 14.40
CA HIS A 184 -13.06 10.91 15.55
C HIS A 184 -12.33 11.59 16.72
N HIS A 185 -12.91 12.65 17.29
CA HIS A 185 -12.29 13.45 18.37
C HIS A 185 -10.87 13.95 18.06
N ALA A 186 -10.57 14.20 16.79
CA ALA A 186 -9.22 14.51 16.35
C ALA A 186 -8.97 16.02 16.18
N THR A 187 -7.70 16.45 16.25
CA THR A 187 -7.30 17.86 16.12
C THR A 187 -6.13 18.06 15.18
N ASP A 188 -6.17 19.06 14.30
CA ASP A 188 -5.06 19.40 13.39
C ASP A 188 -4.63 18.25 12.45
N ASN A 189 -5.57 17.50 11.88
CA ASN A 189 -5.25 16.46 10.90
C ASN A 189 -5.47 16.94 9.46
N ASP A 190 -4.51 16.64 8.59
CA ASP A 190 -4.59 16.91 7.16
C ASP A 190 -4.78 15.59 6.39
N VAL A 191 -5.87 15.53 5.61
CA VAL A 191 -6.14 14.42 4.69
C VAL A 191 -6.03 14.93 3.27
N ALA A 192 -5.18 14.32 2.46
CA ALA A 192 -5.05 14.58 1.04
C ALA A 192 -5.30 13.29 0.26
N VAL A 193 -6.31 13.30 -0.60
CA VAL A 193 -6.57 12.23 -1.58
C VAL A 193 -6.45 12.82 -2.98
N SER A 194 -5.63 12.22 -3.83
CA SER A 194 -5.45 12.64 -5.22
C SER A 194 -5.82 11.48 -6.15
N ASN A 195 -6.78 11.72 -7.03
CA ASN A 195 -7.20 10.83 -8.10
C ASN A 195 -6.86 11.52 -9.44
N THR A 196 -5.78 11.09 -10.09
CA THR A 196 -5.31 11.63 -11.37
C THR A 196 -5.56 10.61 -12.46
N ASP A 197 -6.24 10.98 -13.54
CA ASP A 197 -6.55 10.08 -14.66
C ASP A 197 -7.27 8.78 -14.21
N ALA A 198 -8.05 8.87 -13.13
CA ALA A 198 -8.63 7.75 -12.39
C ALA A 198 -10.17 7.69 -12.50
N ASP A 199 -10.77 6.51 -12.65
CA ASP A 199 -12.21 6.32 -12.86
C ASP A 199 -12.91 5.52 -11.73
N ASP A 200 -14.21 5.77 -11.50
CA ASP A 200 -15.08 5.00 -10.58
C ASP A 200 -14.60 4.86 -9.10
N ASN A 201 -13.76 5.78 -8.62
CA ASN A 201 -13.24 5.76 -7.25
C ASN A 201 -14.16 6.46 -6.24
N ASP A 202 -14.35 5.82 -5.08
CA ASP A 202 -15.13 6.32 -3.95
C ASP A 202 -14.22 6.85 -2.84
N THR A 203 -14.26 8.15 -2.58
CA THR A 203 -13.54 8.79 -1.47
C THR A 203 -14.49 9.30 -0.40
N ALA A 204 -14.39 8.79 0.82
CA ALA A 204 -15.15 9.24 1.98
C ALA A 204 -14.23 9.76 3.10
N VAL A 205 -14.38 11.03 3.47
CA VAL A 205 -13.69 11.62 4.63
C VAL A 205 -14.71 12.06 5.68
N VAL A 206 -14.60 11.52 6.89
CA VAL A 206 -15.51 11.83 8.02
C VAL A 206 -14.73 12.46 9.16
N ASN A 207 -15.09 13.69 9.53
CA ASN A 207 -14.59 14.39 10.69
C ASN A 207 -15.72 14.48 11.73
N HIS A 208 -15.68 13.62 12.75
CA HIS A 208 -16.68 13.59 13.83
C HIS A 208 -16.09 14.14 15.13
N HIS A 209 -16.70 15.20 15.69
CA HIS A 209 -16.15 15.92 16.85
C HIS A 209 -14.69 16.40 16.67
N ALA A 210 -14.26 16.64 15.44
CA ALA A 210 -12.89 17.04 15.13
C ALA A 210 -12.74 18.57 15.05
N THR A 211 -11.52 19.08 15.24
CA THR A 211 -11.24 20.51 15.16
C THR A 211 -9.98 20.83 14.35
N GLU A 212 -10.05 21.88 13.54
CA GLU A 212 -8.90 22.39 12.76
C GLU A 212 -8.33 21.37 11.75
N ASN A 213 -9.16 20.43 11.28
CA ASN A 213 -8.73 19.47 10.26
C ASN A 213 -8.88 20.03 8.85
N ALA A 214 -7.95 19.70 7.95
CA ALA A 214 -8.11 19.90 6.52
C ALA A 214 -8.37 18.58 5.80
N SER A 215 -9.26 18.61 4.82
CA SER A 215 -9.53 17.49 3.93
C SER A 215 -9.53 18.02 2.50
N VAL A 216 -8.61 17.53 1.69
CA VAL A 216 -8.44 17.91 0.29
C VAL A 216 -8.60 16.67 -0.56
N VAL A 217 -9.55 16.70 -1.50
CA VAL A 217 -9.70 15.68 -2.53
C VAL A 217 -9.52 16.35 -3.88
N SER A 218 -8.59 15.84 -4.69
CA SER A 218 -8.33 16.35 -6.03
C SER A 218 -8.60 15.27 -7.06
N ASN A 219 -9.50 15.55 -7.99
CA ASN A 219 -9.86 14.73 -9.13
C ASN A 219 -9.39 15.47 -10.39
N THR A 220 -8.23 15.09 -10.92
CA THR A 220 -7.63 15.69 -12.12
C THR A 220 -7.78 14.75 -13.30
N SER A 221 -8.34 15.21 -14.42
CA SER A 221 -8.54 14.40 -15.63
C SER A 221 -9.33 13.10 -15.43
N SER A 222 -10.03 12.96 -14.31
CA SER A 222 -10.72 11.73 -13.88
C SER A 222 -12.20 11.71 -14.22
N SER A 223 -12.83 10.52 -14.17
CA SER A 223 -14.27 10.34 -14.38
C SER A 223 -14.98 9.58 -13.28
N ASP A 224 -16.31 9.78 -13.17
CA ASP A 224 -17.24 8.97 -12.38
C ASP A 224 -16.90 8.77 -10.89
N ASN A 225 -15.94 9.52 -10.36
CA ASN A 225 -15.52 9.43 -8.97
C ASN A 225 -16.57 10.04 -8.03
N THR A 226 -16.84 9.37 -6.91
CA THR A 226 -17.66 9.92 -5.83
C THR A 226 -16.78 10.41 -4.68
N THR A 227 -16.96 11.68 -4.30
CA THR A 227 -16.31 12.27 -3.13
C THR A 227 -17.34 12.67 -2.09
N SER A 228 -17.25 12.14 -0.87
CA SER A 228 -18.08 12.51 0.28
C SER A 228 -17.22 13.04 1.43
N VAL A 229 -17.43 14.30 1.85
CA VAL A 229 -16.78 14.87 3.04
C VAL A 229 -17.81 15.27 4.09
N ASN A 230 -17.76 14.65 5.26
CA ASN A 230 -18.74 14.84 6.34
C ASN A 230 -18.07 15.42 7.59
N ASN A 231 -18.38 16.68 7.91
CA ASN A 231 -17.97 17.36 9.15
C ASN A 231 -19.13 17.37 10.14
N ILE A 232 -19.16 16.42 11.08
CA ILE A 232 -20.24 16.22 12.04
C ILE A 232 -19.80 16.69 13.42
N HIS A 233 -20.51 17.66 14.00
CA HIS A 233 -20.14 18.27 15.28
C HIS A 233 -18.68 18.79 15.33
N ALA A 234 -18.14 19.16 14.17
CA ALA A 234 -16.74 19.59 13.99
C ALA A 234 -16.61 21.13 13.99
N SER A 235 -15.41 21.64 14.22
CA SER A 235 -15.17 23.09 14.21
C SER A 235 -13.89 23.51 13.48
N HIS A 236 -13.92 24.63 12.77
CA HIS A 236 -12.75 25.19 12.06
C HIS A 236 -12.16 24.25 10.99
N ASN A 237 -12.94 23.27 10.52
CA ASN A 237 -12.47 22.34 9.51
C ASN A 237 -12.54 22.95 8.11
N THR A 238 -11.58 22.58 7.27
CA THR A 238 -11.55 22.96 5.86
C THR A 238 -11.74 21.73 4.99
N SER A 239 -12.68 21.80 4.05
CA SER A 239 -12.92 20.74 3.06
C SER A 239 -12.79 21.35 1.66
N VAL A 240 -11.86 20.84 0.88
CA VAL A 240 -11.60 21.27 -0.49
C VAL A 240 -11.79 20.09 -1.42
N VAL A 241 -12.62 20.24 -2.44
CA VAL A 241 -12.72 19.28 -3.54
C VAL A 241 -12.43 20.01 -4.85
N SER A 242 -11.44 19.54 -5.59
CA SER A 242 -11.06 20.10 -6.88
C SER A 242 -11.31 19.06 -7.96
N ASN A 243 -12.20 19.36 -8.88
CA ASN A 243 -12.41 18.62 -10.11
C ASN A 243 -11.84 19.45 -11.26
N LEU A 244 -10.62 19.12 -11.69
CA LEU A 244 -9.90 19.80 -12.77
C LEU A 244 -9.92 18.91 -14.03
N ASP A 245 -10.43 19.45 -15.14
CA ASP A 245 -10.51 18.75 -16.43
C ASP A 245 -11.18 17.36 -16.35
N SER A 246 -12.02 17.15 -15.32
CA SER A 246 -12.68 15.88 -15.00
C SER A 246 -14.14 15.84 -15.40
N HIS A 247 -14.73 14.65 -15.44
CA HIS A 247 -16.07 14.42 -15.98
C HIS A 247 -16.96 13.56 -15.07
N ASP A 248 -18.24 13.87 -14.96
CA ASP A 248 -19.26 13.06 -14.28
C ASP A 248 -18.97 12.72 -12.79
N ASN A 249 -18.05 13.44 -12.14
CA ASN A 249 -17.72 13.25 -10.73
C ASN A 249 -18.81 13.79 -9.80
N ASN A 250 -19.15 13.04 -8.76
CA ASN A 250 -20.14 13.43 -7.77
C ASN A 250 -19.49 13.85 -6.44
N THR A 251 -19.63 15.12 -6.08
CA THR A 251 -19.10 15.69 -4.84
C THR A 251 -20.23 16.00 -3.86
N ALA A 252 -20.25 15.33 -2.71
CA ALA A 252 -21.12 15.61 -1.58
C ALA A 252 -20.32 16.11 -0.37
N ILE A 253 -20.69 17.26 0.20
CA ILE A 253 -20.06 17.78 1.42
C ILE A 253 -21.14 18.13 2.44
N ALA A 254 -21.14 17.48 3.60
CA ALA A 254 -22.09 17.76 4.67
C ALA A 254 -21.38 18.36 5.89
N ASN A 255 -21.78 19.57 6.26
CA ASN A 255 -21.42 20.19 7.53
C ASN A 255 -22.65 20.08 8.45
N GLU A 256 -22.71 19.04 9.28
CA GLU A 256 -23.80 18.80 10.22
C GLU A 256 -23.41 19.26 11.62
N HIS A 257 -24.18 20.19 12.20
CA HIS A 257 -23.91 20.75 13.52
C HIS A 257 -22.49 21.33 13.69
N SER A 258 -21.84 21.69 12.59
CA SER A 258 -20.46 22.17 12.55
C SER A 258 -20.38 23.69 12.66
N THR A 259 -19.23 24.20 13.11
CA THR A 259 -18.99 25.64 13.30
C THR A 259 -17.74 26.11 12.57
N GLU A 260 -17.80 27.26 11.90
CA GLU A 260 -16.62 27.86 11.24
C GLU A 260 -15.97 26.95 10.18
N ALA A 261 -16.76 26.05 9.59
CA ALA A 261 -16.29 25.18 8.52
C ALA A 261 -16.11 25.97 7.22
N THR A 262 -15.02 25.70 6.49
CA THR A 262 -14.78 26.22 5.15
C THR A 262 -14.91 25.10 4.14
N THR A 263 -15.79 25.26 3.16
CA THR A 263 -15.97 24.32 2.06
C THR A 263 -15.65 25.01 0.75
N VAL A 264 -14.76 24.44 -0.05
CA VAL A 264 -14.41 24.92 -1.38
C VAL A 264 -14.60 23.77 -2.38
N VAL A 265 -15.43 23.97 -3.40
CA VAL A 265 -15.51 23.05 -4.54
C VAL A 265 -15.13 23.81 -5.80
N SER A 266 -14.15 23.31 -6.53
CA SER A 266 -13.71 23.87 -7.80
C SER A 266 -13.97 22.87 -8.91
N ASN A 267 -14.72 23.27 -9.92
CA ASN A 267 -14.99 22.48 -11.12
C ASN A 267 -14.39 23.25 -12.30
N ASN A 268 -13.12 23.07 -12.65
CA ASN A 268 -12.48 23.84 -13.73
C ASN A 268 -12.25 22.94 -14.94
N GLY A 269 -12.62 23.39 -16.14
CA GLY A 269 -12.51 22.59 -17.37
C GLY A 269 -13.39 21.33 -17.40
N SER A 270 -14.24 21.16 -16.38
CA SER A 270 -14.97 19.92 -16.15
C SER A 270 -16.39 19.90 -16.73
N HIS A 271 -16.94 18.70 -16.87
CA HIS A 271 -18.26 18.48 -17.42
C HIS A 271 -19.06 17.45 -16.61
N GLY A 272 -20.35 17.69 -16.38
CA GLY A 272 -21.24 16.70 -15.75
C GLY A 272 -21.00 16.46 -14.26
N ASN A 273 -20.12 17.24 -13.63
CA ASN A 273 -19.85 17.07 -12.20
C ASN A 273 -21.00 17.60 -11.35
N ASP A 274 -21.52 16.76 -10.48
CA ASP A 274 -22.58 17.11 -9.54
C ASP A 274 -21.98 17.51 -8.20
N THR A 275 -22.39 18.66 -7.67
CA THR A 275 -21.92 19.15 -6.37
C THR A 275 -23.09 19.39 -5.44
N ALA A 276 -23.11 18.73 -4.29
CA ALA A 276 -24.07 18.92 -3.22
C ALA A 276 -23.36 19.36 -1.93
N VAL A 277 -23.63 20.57 -1.45
CA VAL A 277 -23.15 21.03 -0.14
C VAL A 277 -24.31 21.25 0.81
N MET A 278 -24.33 20.54 1.93
CA MET A 278 -25.37 20.64 2.96
C MET A 278 -24.79 21.15 4.27
N ASN A 279 -25.10 22.39 4.62
CA ASN A 279 -24.81 22.96 5.93
C ASN A 279 -26.06 22.79 6.81
N THR A 280 -26.15 21.72 7.59
CA THR A 280 -27.33 21.38 8.41
C THR A 280 -27.10 21.79 9.86
N ASN A 281 -27.88 22.75 10.37
CA ASN A 281 -27.72 23.30 11.72
C ASN A 281 -26.29 23.82 11.98
N ALA A 282 -25.60 24.24 10.93
CA ALA A 282 -24.22 24.70 11.00
C ALA A 282 -24.17 26.22 11.22
N THR A 283 -23.07 26.71 11.80
CA THR A 283 -22.90 28.14 12.05
C THR A 283 -21.60 28.68 11.51
N ASN A 284 -21.65 29.91 10.96
CA ASN A 284 -20.49 30.62 10.41
C ASN A 284 -19.73 29.81 9.34
N THR A 285 -20.41 28.93 8.59
CA THR A 285 -19.74 28.20 7.53
C THR A 285 -19.55 29.06 6.29
N THR A 286 -18.48 28.84 5.55
CA THR A 286 -18.23 29.47 4.26
C THR A 286 -18.21 28.40 3.19
N THR A 287 -19.14 28.46 2.23
CA THR A 287 -19.15 27.58 1.07
C THR A 287 -18.81 28.38 -0.18
N VAL A 288 -17.75 27.99 -0.88
CA VAL A 288 -17.36 28.53 -2.17
C VAL A 288 -17.48 27.43 -3.20
N VAL A 289 -18.27 27.65 -4.26
CA VAL A 289 -18.28 26.79 -5.44
C VAL A 289 -17.88 27.62 -6.64
N ALA A 290 -16.83 27.21 -7.33
CA ALA A 290 -16.33 27.90 -8.51
C ALA A 290 -16.27 26.93 -9.69
N GLY A 291 -16.48 27.46 -10.89
CA GLY A 291 -16.12 26.74 -12.09
C GLY A 291 -15.75 27.65 -13.24
N ASN A 292 -14.75 27.25 -14.01
CA ASN A 292 -14.24 27.99 -15.16
C ASN A 292 -14.19 27.06 -16.38
N GLY A 293 -14.84 27.43 -17.49
CA GLY A 293 -14.89 26.58 -18.69
C GLY A 293 -15.70 25.29 -18.50
N THR A 294 -16.75 25.33 -17.67
CA THR A 294 -17.54 24.14 -17.32
C THR A 294 -18.82 23.99 -18.13
N HIS A 295 -19.25 22.75 -18.31
CA HIS A 295 -20.48 22.41 -19.02
C HIS A 295 -21.30 21.36 -18.26
N HIS A 296 -22.60 21.56 -18.11
CA HIS A 296 -23.53 20.60 -17.45
C HIS A 296 -23.26 20.23 -15.99
N ASN A 297 -22.35 20.90 -15.28
CA ASN A 297 -22.19 20.70 -13.84
C ASN A 297 -23.43 21.17 -13.06
N ALA A 298 -23.92 20.36 -12.13
CA ALA A 298 -24.98 20.77 -11.20
C ALA A 298 -24.40 21.20 -9.85
N THR A 299 -25.02 22.19 -9.23
CA THR A 299 -24.64 22.62 -7.87
C THR A 299 -25.87 22.85 -7.03
N THR A 300 -25.98 22.13 -5.92
CA THR A 300 -27.01 22.28 -4.91
C THR A 300 -26.37 22.67 -3.59
N ILE A 301 -26.79 23.79 -3.01
CA ILE A 301 -26.31 24.24 -1.70
C ILE A 301 -27.51 24.49 -0.79
N ALA A 302 -27.54 23.80 0.35
CA ALA A 302 -28.57 23.94 1.36
C ALA A 302 -27.96 24.45 2.66
N ASN A 303 -28.49 25.58 3.17
CA ASN A 303 -28.03 26.19 4.41
C ASN A 303 -29.15 26.23 5.44
N SER A 304 -28.94 25.53 6.55
CA SER A 304 -29.71 25.62 7.80
C SER A 304 -28.77 26.02 8.93
N GLY A 305 -29.21 26.95 9.78
CA GLY A 305 -28.40 27.54 10.85
C GLY A 305 -28.16 29.05 10.63
N HIS A 306 -27.02 29.57 11.10
CA HIS A 306 -26.80 31.01 11.21
C HIS A 306 -25.38 31.43 10.81
N GLY A 307 -25.24 32.56 10.12
CA GLY A 307 -23.92 33.09 9.73
C GLY A 307 -23.27 32.38 8.52
N ASN A 308 -23.98 31.45 7.88
CA ASN A 308 -23.45 30.71 6.74
C ASN A 308 -23.41 31.61 5.49
N THR A 309 -22.29 31.59 4.79
CA THR A 309 -22.03 32.38 3.59
C THR A 309 -21.84 31.46 2.40
N THR A 310 -22.45 31.80 1.27
CA THR A 310 -22.30 31.05 0.02
C THR A 310 -21.82 31.98 -1.09
N VAL A 311 -20.76 31.57 -1.77
CA VAL A 311 -20.21 32.26 -2.95
C VAL A 311 -20.20 31.26 -4.10
N ILE A 312 -20.87 31.63 -5.20
CA ILE A 312 -20.85 30.84 -6.43
C ILE A 312 -20.21 31.70 -7.53
N SER A 313 -19.17 31.20 -8.18
CA SER A 313 -18.45 31.89 -9.25
C SER A 313 -18.27 30.99 -10.47
N ASN A 314 -19.19 31.09 -11.41
CA ASN A 314 -19.11 30.35 -12.67
C ASN A 314 -18.72 31.30 -13.81
N LYS A 315 -17.58 31.00 -14.45
CA LYS A 315 -17.15 31.64 -15.69
C LYS A 315 -17.28 30.60 -16.80
N GLY A 316 -18.26 30.80 -17.68
CA GLY A 316 -18.39 30.00 -18.89
C GLY A 316 -17.32 30.32 -19.92
#